data_AF-A0A842VIA7-F1
#
_entry.id   AF-A0A842VIA7-F1
#
_cell.length_a   1.000
_cell.length_b   1.000
_cell.length_c   1.000
_cell.angle_alpha   90.00
_cell.angle_beta   90.00
_cell.angle_gamma   90.00
#
_symmetry.space_group_name_H-M   'P 1'
#
loop_
_entity.id
_entity.type
_entity.pdbx_description
1 polymer ?
#
loop_
_entity_poly.entity_id
_entity_poly.type
_entity_poly.pdbx_seq_one_letter_code
_entity_poly.pdbx_strand_id
1 'polypeptide(L)'
;MFKEKVRSYEQQKMSKAEALENLKKLLERESDYRKAMKCVQAIGKLEPTIDGDFKHLEQLSVSDEHNMVRSAAVEVLGKYHAERLVPVLEWIVKNEQSLVVLWEAYHTISLYLTRKRTKEQTNAKISAL
;
A
#
# COMPACT_ATOMS: atom_id res chain seq x y z
N MET A 1 8.16 11.35 -15.37
CA MET A 1 6.88 10.61 -15.50
C MET A 1 6.07 10.44 -14.20
N PHE A 2 6.36 9.52 -13.26
CA PHE A 2 5.50 9.33 -12.07
C PHE A 2 5.39 10.58 -11.18
N LYS A 3 6.52 11.25 -10.96
CA LYS A 3 6.59 12.53 -10.23
C LYS A 3 5.79 13.64 -10.92
N GLU A 4 5.68 13.62 -12.25
CA GLU A 4 4.86 14.61 -12.99
C GLU A 4 3.38 14.37 -12.75
N LYS A 5 2.92 13.11 -12.67
CA LYS A 5 1.50 12.83 -12.38
C LYS A 5 1.11 13.28 -10.97
N VAL A 6 1.95 12.98 -9.97
CA VAL A 6 1.75 13.49 -8.61
C VAL A 6 1.78 15.02 -8.59
N ARG A 7 2.75 15.64 -9.26
CA ARG A 7 2.84 17.11 -9.36
C ARG A 7 1.64 17.73 -10.05
N SER A 8 1.11 17.11 -11.10
CA SER A 8 -0.10 17.62 -11.78
C SER A 8 -1.33 17.53 -10.89
N TYR A 9 -1.45 16.50 -10.05
CA TYR A 9 -2.46 16.45 -9.00
C TYR A 9 -2.26 17.55 -7.95
N GLU A 10 -1.03 17.72 -7.45
CA GLU A 10 -0.70 18.78 -6.49
C GLU A 10 -1.00 20.19 -7.04
N GLN A 11 -0.86 20.38 -8.35
CA GLN A 11 -1.19 21.61 -9.07
C GLN A 11 -2.67 21.75 -9.44
N GLN A 12 -3.54 20.85 -8.98
CA GLN A 12 -4.98 20.81 -9.29
C GLN A 12 -5.30 20.72 -10.80
N LYS A 13 -4.35 20.23 -11.61
CA LYS A 13 -4.55 20.03 -13.06
C LYS A 13 -5.23 18.70 -13.39
N MET A 14 -5.40 17.84 -12.40
CA MET A 14 -6.11 16.57 -12.47
C MET A 14 -6.65 16.20 -11.09
N SER A 15 -7.73 15.43 -11.06
CA SER A 15 -8.26 14.85 -9.83
C SER A 15 -7.36 13.73 -9.30
N LYS A 16 -7.49 13.41 -8.00
CA LYS A 16 -6.79 12.27 -7.37
C LYS A 16 -7.13 10.94 -8.05
N ALA A 17 -8.40 10.73 -8.40
CA ALA A 17 -8.86 9.53 -9.09
C ALA A 17 -8.20 9.38 -10.47
N GLU A 18 -8.16 10.45 -11.27
CA GLU A 18 -7.46 10.45 -12.57
C GLU A 18 -5.95 10.22 -12.41
N ALA A 19 -5.33 10.80 -11.39
CA ALA A 19 -3.92 10.60 -11.11
C ALA A 19 -3.61 9.14 -10.74
N LEU A 20 -4.42 8.53 -9.86
CA LEU A 20 -4.30 7.13 -9.47
C LEU A 20 -4.49 6.19 -10.66
N GLU A 21 -5.55 6.39 -11.45
CA GLU A 21 -5.84 5.58 -12.63
C GLU A 21 -4.71 5.65 -13.66
N ASN A 22 -4.16 6.85 -13.89
CA ASN A 22 -3.02 7.02 -14.77
C ASN A 22 -1.76 6.31 -14.24
N LEU A 23 -1.50 6.34 -12.94
CA LEU A 23 -0.36 5.63 -12.35
C LEU A 23 -0.52 4.11 -12.48
N LYS A 24 -1.72 3.55 -12.26
CA LYS A 24 -1.99 2.12 -12.47
C LYS A 24 -1.73 1.69 -13.92
N LYS A 25 -2.26 2.44 -14.90
CA LYS A 25 -2.01 2.18 -16.33
C LYS A 25 -0.53 2.26 -16.72
N LEU A 26 0.22 3.17 -16.09
CA LEU A 26 1.66 3.25 -16.30
C LEU A 26 2.40 2.06 -15.69
N LEU A 27 1.98 1.61 -14.51
CA LEU A 27 2.56 0.48 -13.80
C LEU A 27 2.39 -0.83 -14.61
N GLU A 28 1.23 -1.07 -15.19
CA GLU A 28 0.95 -2.25 -16.04
C GLU A 28 1.87 -2.38 -17.27
N ARG A 29 2.49 -1.27 -17.70
CA ARG A 29 3.36 -1.22 -18.88
C ARG A 29 4.83 -1.07 -18.54
N GLU A 30 5.17 -0.96 -17.27
CA GLU A 30 6.53 -0.70 -16.82
C GLU A 30 7.29 -2.01 -16.57
N SER A 31 8.35 -2.24 -17.35
CA SER A 31 9.19 -3.43 -17.22
C SER A 31 10.40 -3.24 -16.31
N ASP A 32 10.77 -2.00 -15.98
CA ASP A 32 11.85 -1.74 -15.02
C ASP A 32 11.29 -1.76 -13.59
N TYR A 33 11.64 -2.80 -12.83
CA TYR A 33 11.19 -2.97 -11.44
C TYR A 33 11.46 -1.75 -10.55
N ARG A 34 12.55 -1.01 -10.78
CA ARG A 34 12.87 0.18 -9.97
C ARG A 34 11.90 1.32 -10.27
N LYS A 35 11.42 1.40 -11.51
CA LYS A 35 10.39 2.36 -11.92
C LYS A 35 9.01 1.89 -11.44
N ALA A 36 8.69 0.61 -11.57
CA ALA A 36 7.47 0.02 -11.04
C ALA A 36 7.31 0.29 -9.53
N MET A 37 8.35 0.00 -8.74
CA MET A 37 8.40 0.30 -7.31
C MET A 37 8.16 1.79 -7.01
N LYS A 38 8.82 2.69 -7.77
CA LYS A 38 8.59 4.14 -7.63
C LYS A 38 7.17 4.57 -8.00
N CYS A 39 6.53 3.86 -8.93
CA CYS A 39 5.13 4.10 -9.29
C CYS A 39 4.21 3.70 -8.13
N VAL A 40 4.42 2.54 -7.51
CA VAL A 40 3.67 2.10 -6.32
C VAL A 40 3.83 3.09 -5.17
N GLN A 41 5.05 3.58 -4.93
CA GLN A 41 5.29 4.64 -3.93
C GLN A 41 4.57 5.94 -4.27
N ALA A 42 4.50 6.31 -5.56
CA ALA A 42 3.74 7.48 -6.01
C ALA A 42 2.22 7.30 -5.79
N ILE A 43 1.69 6.10 -6.03
CA ILE A 43 0.31 5.73 -5.67
C ILE A 43 0.12 5.94 -4.16
N GLY A 44 1.03 5.43 -3.32
CA GLY A 44 0.98 5.62 -1.87
C GLY A 44 0.96 7.07 -1.40
N LYS A 45 1.61 7.99 -2.14
CA LYS A 45 1.55 9.44 -1.84
C LYS A 45 0.20 10.08 -2.14
N LEU A 46 -0.57 9.49 -3.05
CA LEU A 46 -1.91 9.93 -3.36
C LEU A 46 -2.94 9.37 -2.38
N GLU A 47 -2.55 8.51 -1.43
CA GLU A 47 -3.43 7.93 -0.40
C GLU A 47 -4.60 7.15 -1.01
N PRO A 48 -4.33 5.98 -1.64
CA PRO A 48 -5.38 5.16 -2.24
C PRO A 48 -6.41 4.80 -1.17
N THR A 49 -7.68 5.07 -1.47
CA THR A 49 -8.78 4.93 -0.48
C THR A 49 -10.00 4.24 -1.05
N ILE A 50 -10.07 4.02 -2.36
CA ILE A 50 -11.19 3.32 -3.00
C ILE A 50 -10.88 1.84 -3.18
N ASP A 51 -11.92 1.01 -3.25
CA ASP A 51 -11.80 -0.46 -3.37
C ASP A 51 -10.98 -0.92 -4.58
N GLY A 52 -11.08 -0.20 -5.69
CA GLY A 52 -10.32 -0.49 -6.90
C GLY A 52 -8.81 -0.24 -6.75
N ASP A 53 -8.38 0.59 -5.79
CA ASP A 53 -6.97 0.75 -5.47
C ASP A 53 -6.46 -0.42 -4.65
N PHE A 54 -7.26 -0.85 -3.65
CA PHE A 54 -6.91 -1.99 -2.81
C PHE A 54 -6.69 -3.25 -3.65
N LYS A 55 -7.62 -3.62 -4.52
CA LYS A 55 -7.52 -4.87 -5.31
C LYS A 55 -6.28 -4.90 -6.19
N HIS A 56 -5.93 -3.77 -6.80
CA HIS A 56 -4.75 -3.67 -7.65
C HIS A 56 -3.46 -3.82 -6.83
N LEU A 57 -3.37 -3.14 -5.69
CA LEU A 57 -2.22 -3.27 -4.79
C LEU A 57 -2.14 -4.66 -4.14
N GLU A 58 -3.27 -5.28 -3.81
CA GLU A 58 -3.35 -6.64 -3.27
C GLU A 58 -2.75 -7.63 -4.25
N GLN A 59 -3.18 -7.58 -5.51
CA GLN A 59 -2.62 -8.42 -6.58
C GLN A 59 -1.10 -8.23 -6.69
N LEU A 60 -0.63 -6.98 -6.76
CA LEU A 60 0.80 -6.68 -6.81
C LEU A 60 1.57 -7.25 -5.60
N SER A 61 1.00 -7.18 -4.40
CA SER A 61 1.67 -7.63 -3.18
C SER A 61 1.97 -9.13 -3.14
N VAL A 62 1.26 -9.94 -3.94
CA VAL A 62 1.41 -11.40 -3.95
C VAL A 62 1.90 -11.97 -5.28
N SER A 63 1.68 -11.28 -6.41
CA SER A 63 1.94 -11.84 -7.74
C SER A 63 3.03 -11.14 -8.55
N ASP A 64 3.51 -9.96 -8.15
CA ASP A 64 4.58 -9.29 -8.89
C ASP A 64 5.87 -10.12 -8.79
N GLU A 65 6.62 -10.27 -9.88
CA GLU A 65 7.84 -11.07 -9.90
C GLU A 65 8.95 -10.49 -9.02
N HIS A 66 8.95 -9.16 -8.83
CA HIS A 66 9.98 -8.43 -8.11
C HIS A 66 9.57 -8.16 -6.67
N ASN A 67 10.33 -8.74 -5.73
CA ASN A 67 10.10 -8.59 -4.29
C ASN A 67 10.04 -7.13 -3.80
N MET A 68 10.79 -6.21 -4.42
CA MET A 68 10.75 -4.79 -4.09
C MET A 68 9.41 -4.14 -4.45
N VAL A 69 8.76 -4.59 -5.52
CA VAL A 69 7.42 -4.11 -5.92
C VAL A 69 6.37 -4.70 -4.98
N ARG A 70 6.46 -6.00 -4.70
CA ARG A 70 5.59 -6.66 -3.70
C ARG A 70 5.66 -5.96 -2.34
N SER A 71 6.87 -5.72 -1.84
CA SER A 71 7.11 -5.01 -0.58
C SER A 71 6.52 -3.61 -0.58
N ALA A 72 6.71 -2.82 -1.64
CA ALA A 72 6.13 -1.49 -1.75
C ALA A 72 4.58 -1.53 -1.74
N ALA A 73 3.97 -2.56 -2.33
CA ALA A 73 2.52 -2.73 -2.30
C ALA A 73 2.02 -3.05 -0.88
N VAL A 74 2.72 -3.92 -0.14
CA VAL A 74 2.42 -4.22 1.27
C VAL A 74 2.51 -2.96 2.12
N GLU A 75 3.57 -2.17 1.97
CA GLU A 75 3.76 -0.90 2.71
C GLU A 75 2.56 0.05 2.50
N VAL A 76 2.16 0.26 1.24
CA VAL A 76 1.04 1.15 0.90
C VAL A 76 -0.28 0.62 1.47
N LEU A 77 -0.57 -0.67 1.31
CA LEU A 77 -1.76 -1.28 1.88
C LEU A 77 -1.76 -1.22 3.40
N GLY A 78 -0.62 -1.43 4.06
CA GLY A 78 -0.49 -1.38 5.51
C GLY A 78 -0.75 0.02 6.07
N LYS A 79 -0.42 1.05 5.28
CA LYS A 79 -0.67 2.43 5.66
C LYS A 79 -2.14 2.82 5.58
N TYR A 80 -2.85 2.45 4.51
CA TYR A 80 -4.20 2.96 4.22
C TYR A 80 -5.33 1.93 4.36
N HIS A 81 -5.00 0.64 4.39
CA HIS A 81 -5.96 -0.47 4.38
C HIS A 81 -5.60 -1.60 5.36
N ALA A 82 -4.95 -1.26 6.49
CA ALA A 82 -4.37 -2.22 7.43
C ALA A 82 -5.34 -3.34 7.87
N GLU A 83 -6.60 -3.01 8.17
CA GLU A 83 -7.60 -3.99 8.61
C GLU A 83 -7.96 -4.99 7.50
N ARG A 84 -8.12 -4.49 6.27
CA ARG A 84 -8.45 -5.31 5.11
C ARG A 84 -7.25 -6.13 4.62
N LEU A 85 -6.04 -5.68 4.91
CA LEU A 85 -4.80 -6.32 4.51
C LEU A 85 -4.47 -7.59 5.35
N VAL A 86 -5.10 -7.80 6.51
CA VAL A 86 -4.80 -8.92 7.42
C VAL A 86 -4.77 -10.29 6.72
N PRO A 87 -5.77 -10.71 5.91
CA PRO A 87 -5.74 -12.00 5.23
C PRO A 87 -4.59 -12.12 4.23
N VAL A 88 -4.20 -11.02 3.59
CA VAL A 88 -3.06 -10.97 2.66
C VAL A 88 -1.75 -11.16 3.42
N LEU A 89 -1.60 -10.54 4.60
CA LEU A 89 -0.40 -10.71 5.44
C LEU A 89 -0.27 -12.15 5.93
N GLU A 90 -1.38 -12.80 6.31
CA GLU A 90 -1.37 -14.22 6.67
C GLU A 90 -0.92 -15.10 5.51
N TRP A 91 -1.36 -14.79 4.28
CA TRP A 91 -0.93 -15.50 3.09
C TRP A 91 0.56 -15.26 2.82
N ILE A 92 1.04 -14.02 2.89
CA ILE A 92 2.45 -13.66 2.67
C ILE A 92 3.35 -14.40 3.65
N VAL A 93 3.04 -14.39 4.95
CA VAL A 93 3.85 -15.08 5.97
C VAL A 93 3.99 -16.58 5.70
N LYS A 94 2.99 -17.21 5.07
CA LYS A 94 3.00 -18.66 4.78
C LYS A 94 3.67 -19.02 3.45
N ASN A 95 3.60 -18.13 2.46
CA ASN A 95 3.93 -18.47 1.06
C ASN A 95 5.12 -17.70 0.49
N GLU A 96 5.49 -16.57 1.09
CA GLU A 96 6.58 -15.72 0.60
C GLU A 96 7.95 -16.22 1.08
N GLN A 97 8.95 -16.10 0.22
CA GLN A 97 10.35 -16.48 0.51
C GLN A 97 11.28 -15.27 0.58
N SER A 98 10.86 -14.12 0.03
CA SER A 98 11.64 -12.90 0.11
C SER A 98 11.64 -12.33 1.51
N LEU A 99 12.83 -12.26 2.11
CA LEU A 99 13.05 -11.61 3.41
C LEU A 99 12.60 -10.14 3.41
N VAL A 100 12.68 -9.45 2.27
CA VAL A 100 12.25 -8.05 2.15
C VAL A 100 10.73 -7.93 2.35
N VAL A 101 9.97 -8.80 1.67
CA VAL A 101 8.51 -8.79 1.77
C VAL A 101 8.04 -9.32 3.13
N LEU A 102 8.69 -10.37 3.66
CA LEU A 102 8.40 -10.90 5.00
C LEU A 102 8.67 -9.86 6.09
N TRP A 103 9.77 -9.11 5.97
CA TRP A 103 10.08 -8.02 6.89
C TRP A 103 8.99 -6.94 6.84
N GLU A 104 8.58 -6.52 5.66
CA GLU A 104 7.53 -5.51 5.50
C GLU A 104 6.18 -6.00 6.04
N ALA A 105 5.84 -7.27 5.83
CA ALA A 105 4.65 -7.87 6.39
C ALA A 105 4.70 -7.86 7.94
N TYR A 106 5.82 -8.29 8.53
CA TYR A 106 6.01 -8.24 9.98
C TYR A 106 5.93 -6.81 10.53
N HIS A 107 6.59 -5.86 9.87
CA HIS A 107 6.54 -4.45 10.23
C HIS A 107 5.10 -3.91 10.20
N THR A 108 4.36 -4.22 9.14
CA THR A 108 2.97 -3.83 8.97
C THR A 108 2.06 -4.43 10.04
N ILE A 109 2.22 -5.72 10.37
CA ILE A 109 1.49 -6.38 11.46
C ILE A 109 1.78 -5.68 12.80
N SER A 110 3.05 -5.41 13.09
CA SER A 110 3.48 -4.75 14.32
C SER A 110 2.84 -3.36 14.46
N LEU A 111 2.85 -2.56 13.38
CA LEU A 111 2.21 -1.24 13.35
C LEU A 111 0.70 -1.35 13.54
N TYR A 112 0.04 -2.30 12.87
CA TYR A 112 -1.39 -2.53 12.99
C TYR A 112 -1.80 -2.86 14.44
N LEU A 113 -1.12 -3.83 15.06
CA LEU A 113 -1.39 -4.24 16.44
C LEU A 113 -1.15 -3.10 17.45
N THR A 114 -0.09 -2.32 17.24
CA THR A 114 0.21 -1.14 18.07
C THR A 114 -0.91 -0.11 17.97
N ARG A 115 -1.36 0.22 16.76
CA ARG A 115 -2.46 1.17 16.52
C ARG A 115 -3.78 0.68 17.12
N LYS A 116 -4.09 -0.61 16.96
CA LYS A 116 -5.30 -1.22 17.50
C LYS A 116 -5.34 -1.13 19.03
N ARG A 117 -4.25 -1.52 19.69
CA ARG A 117 -4.12 -1.44 21.17
C ARG A 117 -4.32 -0.01 21.68
N THR A 118 -3.70 0.98 21.03
CA THR A 118 -3.85 2.39 21.44
C THR A 118 -5.29 2.89 21.29
N LYS A 119 -5.99 2.50 20.22
CA LYS A 119 -7.41 2.84 20.03
C LYS A 119 -8.28 2.22 21.13
N GLU A 120 -8.07 0.94 21.44
CA GLU A 120 -8.82 0.24 22.49
C GLU A 120 -8.63 0.88 23.87
N GLN A 121 -7.39 1.22 24.23
CA GLN A 121 -7.08 1.92 25.49
C GLN A 121 -7.71 3.31 25.56
N THR A 122 -7.77 4.04 24.45
CA THR A 122 -8.37 5.37 24.39
C THR A 122 -9.89 5.28 24.60
N ASN A 123 -10.55 4.33 23.93
CA ASN A 123 -11.99 4.10 24.05
C ASN A 123 -12.37 3.63 25.47
N ALA A 124 -11.57 2.77 26.08
CA ALA A 124 -11.77 2.33 27.47
C ALA A 124 -11.70 3.51 28.46
N LYS A 125 -10.78 4.47 28.27
CA LYS A 125 -10.71 5.67 29.11
C LYS A 125 -11.91 6.59 28.94
N ILE A 126 -12.38 6.80 27.70
CA ILE A 126 -13.56 7.64 27.42
C ILE A 126 -14.82 7.05 28.04
N SER A 127 -15.01 5.73 27.97
CA SER A 127 -16.19 5.06 28.54
C SER A 127 -16.22 4.99 30.07
N ALA A 128 -15.12 5.33 30.75
CA ALA A 128 -15.02 5.38 32.20
C ALA A 128 -15.21 6.80 32.78
N LEU A 129 -15.44 7.82 31.93
CA LEU A 129 -15.78 9.20 32.30
C LEU A 129 -17.30 9.41 32.26
#